data_AF-A0A258GLH3-F1
#
_entry.id   AF-A0A258GLH3-F1
#
_cell.length_a   1.000
_cell.length_b   1.000
_cell.length_c   1.000
_cell.angle_alpha   90.00
_cell.angle_beta   90.00
_cell.angle_gamma   90.00
#
_symmetry.space_group_name_H-M   'P 1'
#
loop_
_entity.id
_entity.type
_entity.pdbx_description
1 polymer ?
#
loop_
_entity_poly.entity_id
_entity_poly.type
_entity_poly.pdbx_seq_one_letter_code
_entity_poly.pdbx_strand_id
1 'polypeptide(L)'
;MSVSDGAVVVAGPPGYCIDRSASRDRPDGAFVLFGTCAALSGSASAGQPARPALLTVAVLPDTADNTALTASFPVLAQFFRSAPGRAALSRSGKAETVELVAVSSKGDVLYLHLKDGSAGPGPAVEADYWRAVTTLRGRVVTLSALGLRDRPLPAAEKRRVLEALVAQMRAANAGEPPAG
;
A
#
# COMPACT_ATOMS: atom_id res chain seq x y z
N MET A 1 5.24 1.39 13.65
CA MET A 1 6.43 0.52 13.52
C MET A 1 7.43 1.27 12.69
N SER A 2 8.68 1.41 13.12
CA SER A 2 9.71 1.99 12.26
C SER A 2 10.32 0.90 11.39
N VAL A 3 10.61 1.21 10.12
CA VAL A 3 11.22 0.31 9.14
C VAL A 3 12.35 1.00 8.40
N SER A 4 13.17 0.24 7.68
CA SER A 4 14.30 0.77 6.89
C SER A 4 15.25 1.60 7.75
N ASP A 5 15.76 0.98 8.81
CA ASP A 5 16.68 1.58 9.79
C ASP A 5 16.13 2.85 10.45
N GLY A 6 14.81 2.91 10.64
CA GLY A 6 14.15 4.04 11.28
C GLY A 6 13.78 5.18 10.34
N ALA A 7 14.13 5.09 9.05
CA ALA A 7 13.86 6.13 8.08
C ALA A 7 12.35 6.40 7.91
N VAL A 8 11.53 5.34 7.89
CA VAL A 8 10.08 5.45 7.68
C VAL A 8 9.32 4.87 8.87
N VAL A 9 8.35 5.64 9.37
CA VAL A 9 7.40 5.21 10.40
C VAL A 9 6.13 4.71 9.72
N VAL A 10 5.82 3.44 9.87
CA VAL A 10 4.61 2.79 9.36
C VAL A 10 3.49 2.87 10.40
N ALA A 11 2.38 3.49 10.02
CA ALA A 11 1.18 3.69 10.84
C ALA A 11 -0.10 3.51 10.00
N GLY A 12 -1.09 2.83 10.57
CA GLY A 12 -2.37 2.54 9.92
C GLY A 12 -3.51 3.42 10.45
N PRO A 13 -4.58 3.61 9.67
CA PRO A 13 -5.74 4.38 10.12
C PRO A 13 -6.46 3.68 11.31
N PRO A 14 -7.32 4.40 12.05
CA PRO A 14 -8.04 3.83 13.19
C PRO A 14 -8.79 2.52 12.86
N GLY A 15 -8.67 1.53 13.74
CA GLY A 15 -9.24 0.19 13.57
C GLY A 15 -8.36 -0.79 12.80
N TYR A 16 -7.22 -0.36 12.27
CA TYR A 16 -6.24 -1.24 11.62
C TYR A 16 -4.98 -1.38 12.45
N CYS A 17 -4.56 -2.63 12.64
CA CYS A 17 -3.38 -2.99 13.40
C CYS A 17 -2.37 -3.68 12.48
N ILE A 18 -1.08 -3.49 12.76
CA ILE A 18 0.00 -4.16 12.03
C ILE A 18 0.01 -5.64 12.39
N ASP A 19 -0.06 -6.50 11.39
CA ASP A 19 0.23 -7.92 11.54
C ASP A 19 1.75 -8.12 11.51
N ARG A 20 2.36 -8.20 12.70
CA ARG A 20 3.80 -8.41 12.84
C ARG A 20 4.25 -9.77 12.29
N SER A 21 3.39 -10.78 12.30
CA SER A 21 3.74 -12.13 11.81
C SER A 21 3.89 -12.17 10.30
N ALA A 22 3.15 -11.31 9.59
CA ALA A 22 3.18 -11.18 8.13
C ALA A 22 4.02 -10.00 7.62
N SER A 23 4.57 -9.17 8.52
CA SER A 23 5.41 -8.02 8.17
C SER A 23 6.90 -8.37 8.17
N ARG A 24 7.67 -7.77 7.27
CA ARG A 24 9.12 -7.97 7.11
C ARG A 24 9.80 -6.63 6.91
N ASP A 25 10.96 -6.47 7.53
CA ASP A 25 11.86 -5.35 7.30
C ASP A 25 13.24 -5.93 6.98
N ARG A 26 13.78 -5.61 5.81
CA ARG A 26 15.01 -6.17 5.26
C ARG A 26 15.80 -5.07 4.54
N PRO A 27 17.12 -5.28 4.31
CA PRO A 27 17.93 -4.30 3.59
C PRO A 27 17.42 -3.99 2.17
N ASP A 28 16.80 -4.95 1.51
CA ASP A 28 16.22 -4.83 0.17
C ASP A 28 14.81 -4.23 0.16
N GLY A 29 14.26 -3.87 1.32
CA GLY A 29 12.98 -3.20 1.46
C GLY A 29 12.17 -3.69 2.66
N ALA A 30 11.08 -2.97 2.95
CA ALA A 30 10.13 -3.34 3.99
C ALA A 30 8.75 -3.63 3.41
N PHE A 31 8.05 -4.60 3.99
CA PHE A 31 6.65 -4.92 3.71
C PHE A 31 5.89 -5.04 5.02
N VAL A 32 4.81 -4.29 5.16
CA VAL A 32 3.96 -4.28 6.35
C VAL A 32 2.53 -4.59 5.96
N LEU A 33 1.95 -5.56 6.64
CA LEU A 33 0.56 -5.97 6.49
C LEU A 33 -0.29 -5.40 7.62
N PHE A 34 -1.49 -4.94 7.31
CA PHE A 34 -2.50 -4.55 8.27
C PHE A 34 -3.76 -5.40 8.12
N GLY A 35 -4.28 -5.85 9.25
CA GLY A 35 -5.63 -6.39 9.39
C GLY A 35 -6.47 -5.48 10.29
N THR A 36 -7.76 -5.79 10.44
CA THR A 36 -8.54 -5.12 11.50
C THR A 36 -8.00 -5.52 12.87
N CYS A 37 -7.97 -4.59 13.81
CA CYS A 37 -7.46 -4.90 15.15
C CYS A 37 -8.26 -6.04 15.80
N ALA A 38 -9.58 -6.07 15.62
CA ALA A 38 -10.44 -7.16 16.07
C ALA A 38 -10.05 -8.54 15.50
N ALA A 39 -9.70 -8.61 14.21
CA ALA A 39 -9.28 -9.86 13.59
C ALA A 39 -7.91 -10.33 14.12
N LEU A 40 -6.96 -9.41 14.29
CA LEU A 40 -5.61 -9.75 14.74
C LEU A 40 -5.54 -10.07 16.23
N SER A 41 -6.39 -9.45 17.06
CA SER A 41 -6.43 -9.71 18.50
C SER A 41 -7.44 -10.80 18.89
N GLY A 42 -8.26 -11.29 17.95
CA GLY A 42 -9.35 -12.23 18.22
C GLY A 42 -10.44 -11.66 19.13
N SER A 43 -10.53 -10.33 19.29
CA SER A 43 -11.46 -9.68 20.21
C SER A 43 -12.37 -8.72 19.45
N ALA A 44 -13.67 -9.00 19.46
CA ALA A 44 -14.67 -8.12 18.85
C ALA A 44 -14.76 -6.73 19.50
N SER A 45 -14.24 -6.58 20.72
CA SER A 45 -14.14 -5.30 21.42
C SER A 45 -12.91 -4.47 21.03
N ALA A 46 -11.93 -5.08 20.35
CA ALA A 46 -10.84 -4.30 19.75
C ALA A 46 -11.36 -3.52 18.54
N GLY A 47 -10.69 -2.40 18.22
CA GLY A 47 -11.16 -1.46 17.21
C GLY A 47 -11.50 -2.12 15.86
N GLN A 48 -12.68 -1.80 15.33
CA GLN A 48 -13.16 -2.27 14.03
C GLN A 48 -13.39 -1.06 13.12
N PRO A 49 -12.76 -1.02 11.93
CA PRO A 49 -12.97 0.08 11.00
C PRO A 49 -14.33 -0.04 10.33
N ALA A 50 -14.92 1.11 9.96
CA ALA A 50 -16.20 1.15 9.25
C ALA A 50 -16.16 0.42 7.88
N ARG A 51 -14.97 0.25 7.29
CA ARG A 51 -14.76 -0.40 5.99
C ARG A 51 -13.69 -1.49 6.10
N PRO A 52 -14.00 -2.71 6.58
CA PRO A 52 -13.00 -3.76 6.78
C PRO A 52 -12.25 -4.10 5.48
N ALA A 53 -10.92 -4.01 5.52
CA ALA A 53 -10.05 -4.21 4.38
C ALA A 53 -8.72 -4.82 4.84
N LEU A 54 -7.97 -5.40 3.90
CA LEU A 54 -6.56 -5.72 4.07
C LEU A 54 -5.73 -4.56 3.53
N LEU A 55 -4.80 -4.03 4.32
CA LEU A 55 -3.92 -2.95 3.85
C LEU A 55 -2.48 -3.43 3.80
N THR A 56 -1.73 -2.94 2.82
CA THR A 56 -0.29 -3.18 2.75
C THR A 56 0.46 -1.89 2.57
N VAL A 57 1.68 -1.86 3.10
CA VAL A 57 2.67 -0.81 2.86
C VAL A 57 3.97 -1.49 2.48
N ALA A 58 4.54 -1.15 1.33
CA ALA A 58 5.90 -1.54 0.98
C ALA A 58 6.77 -0.30 0.80
N VAL A 59 7.93 -0.32 1.44
CA VAL A 59 8.96 0.73 1.35
C VAL A 59 10.10 0.16 0.53
N LEU A 60 10.40 0.81 -0.59
CA LEU A 60 11.50 0.42 -1.45
C LEU A 60 12.85 0.76 -0.80
N PRO A 61 13.93 0.05 -1.18
CA PRO A 61 15.26 0.37 -0.70
C PRO A 61 15.64 1.79 -1.09
N ASP A 62 16.61 2.37 -0.37
CA ASP A 62 17.09 3.70 -0.69
C ASP A 62 17.79 3.66 -2.04
N THR A 63 17.36 4.53 -2.95
CA THR A 63 17.97 4.70 -4.26
C THR A 63 18.33 6.16 -4.38
N ALA A 64 19.60 6.44 -4.66
CA ALA A 64 20.18 7.80 -4.64
C ALA A 64 19.41 8.82 -5.50
N ASP A 65 18.66 8.37 -6.51
CA ASP A 65 17.85 9.20 -7.41
C ASP A 65 16.35 8.98 -7.21
N ASN A 66 15.82 9.44 -6.07
CA ASN A 66 14.36 9.58 -5.88
C ASN A 66 13.84 10.96 -6.33
N THR A 67 14.55 11.59 -7.28
CA THR A 67 14.20 12.86 -7.94
C THR A 67 12.71 12.95 -8.19
N ALA A 68 12.09 14.01 -7.65
CA ALA A 68 10.66 14.27 -7.55
C ALA A 68 9.76 13.26 -8.30
N LEU A 69 9.44 12.13 -7.65
CA LEU A 69 8.60 11.05 -8.21
C LEU A 69 7.35 11.59 -8.93
N THR A 70 6.79 12.69 -8.43
CA THR A 70 5.66 13.41 -9.03
C THR A 70 5.89 13.85 -10.48
N ALA A 71 7.08 14.33 -10.82
CA ALA A 71 7.43 14.70 -12.20
C ALA A 71 7.40 13.48 -13.14
N SER A 72 7.67 12.29 -12.60
CA SER A 72 7.65 11.02 -13.32
C SER A 72 6.25 10.40 -13.43
N PHE A 73 5.21 10.96 -12.81
CA PHE A 73 3.86 10.38 -12.82
C PHE A 73 3.28 10.13 -14.23
N PRO A 74 3.40 11.04 -15.21
CA PRO A 74 2.91 10.76 -16.56
C PRO A 74 3.64 9.56 -17.21
N VAL A 75 4.96 9.49 -17.03
CA VAL A 75 5.79 8.39 -17.55
C VAL A 75 5.45 7.07 -16.85
N LEU A 76 5.31 7.08 -15.52
CA LEU A 76 4.91 5.91 -14.74
C LEU A 76 3.51 5.42 -15.15
N ALA A 77 2.56 6.33 -15.35
CA ALA A 77 1.22 5.99 -15.82
C ALA A 77 1.26 5.31 -17.20
N GLN A 78 2.13 5.74 -18.10
CA GLN A 78 2.34 5.08 -19.38
C GLN A 78 3.05 3.73 -19.21
N PHE A 79 4.10 3.67 -18.38
CA PHE A 79 4.84 2.45 -18.09
C PHE A 79 3.93 1.35 -17.54
N PHE A 80 3.08 1.65 -16.57
CA PHE A 80 2.14 0.68 -16.00
C PHE A 80 1.11 0.12 -16.98
N ARG A 81 0.93 0.75 -18.16
CA ARG A 81 0.11 0.20 -19.25
C ARG A 81 0.88 -0.78 -20.13
N SER A 82 2.21 -0.80 -20.08
CA SER A 82 3.05 -1.77 -20.80
C SER A 82 3.02 -3.15 -20.12
N ALA A 83 3.44 -4.21 -20.83
CA ALA A 83 3.53 -5.53 -20.23
C ALA A 83 4.54 -5.58 -19.05
N PRO A 84 5.76 -5.04 -19.14
CA PRO A 84 6.67 -4.98 -17.99
C PRO A 84 6.11 -4.21 -16.79
N GLY A 85 5.43 -3.08 -17.04
CA GLY A 85 4.82 -2.31 -15.95
C GLY A 85 3.64 -3.02 -15.30
N ARG A 86 2.80 -3.72 -16.07
CA ARG A 86 1.77 -4.59 -15.51
C ARG A 86 2.37 -5.74 -14.72
N ALA A 87 3.41 -6.41 -15.23
CA ALA A 87 4.12 -7.43 -14.49
C ALA A 87 4.64 -6.92 -13.13
N ALA A 88 5.16 -5.68 -13.08
CA ALA A 88 5.59 -5.04 -11.84
C ALA A 88 4.45 -4.74 -10.84
N LEU A 89 3.21 -4.59 -11.33
CA LEU A 89 2.02 -4.38 -10.48
C LEU A 89 1.41 -5.69 -9.99
N SER A 90 1.58 -6.77 -10.75
CA SER A 90 1.03 -8.10 -10.50
C SER A 90 1.62 -8.73 -9.25
N ARG A 91 0.78 -9.33 -8.40
CA ARG A 91 1.24 -10.11 -7.25
C ARG A 91 2.03 -11.36 -7.66
N SER A 92 1.75 -11.92 -8.83
CA SER A 92 2.49 -13.07 -9.37
C SER A 92 3.61 -12.68 -10.33
N GLY A 93 3.88 -11.39 -10.54
CA GLY A 93 4.87 -10.91 -11.50
C GLY A 93 4.48 -11.13 -12.97
N LYS A 94 3.20 -11.43 -13.26
CA LYS A 94 2.70 -11.78 -14.58
C LYS A 94 1.79 -10.67 -15.12
N ALA A 95 2.10 -10.14 -16.29
CA ALA A 95 1.39 -8.99 -16.87
C ALA A 95 -0.06 -9.31 -17.27
N GLU A 96 -0.32 -10.57 -17.59
CA GLU A 96 -1.58 -11.13 -18.04
C GLU A 96 -2.58 -11.38 -16.91
N THR A 97 -2.11 -11.41 -15.66
CA THR A 97 -2.99 -11.59 -14.49
C THR A 97 -3.54 -10.28 -13.95
N VAL A 98 -3.04 -9.14 -14.44
CA VAL A 98 -3.41 -7.81 -13.95
C VAL A 98 -3.93 -6.89 -15.06
N GLU A 99 -4.99 -6.17 -14.75
CA GLU A 99 -5.57 -5.11 -15.55
C GLU A 99 -5.43 -3.77 -14.80
N LEU A 100 -4.99 -2.73 -15.50
CA LEU A 100 -4.96 -1.37 -14.99
C LEU A 100 -6.25 -0.65 -15.39
N VAL A 101 -7.20 -0.60 -14.46
CA VAL A 101 -8.55 -0.04 -14.68
C VAL A 101 -8.50 1.48 -14.79
N ALA A 102 -7.78 2.14 -13.88
CA ALA A 102 -7.66 3.59 -13.87
C ALA A 102 -6.33 4.04 -13.27
N VAL A 103 -5.88 5.21 -13.72
CA VAL A 103 -4.75 5.94 -13.14
C VAL A 103 -5.18 7.36 -12.86
N SER A 104 -4.90 7.85 -11.66
CA SER A 104 -5.11 9.25 -11.29
C SER A 104 -4.03 9.72 -10.34
N SER A 105 -3.81 11.03 -10.24
CA SER A 105 -2.89 11.63 -9.29
C SER A 105 -3.60 12.69 -8.46
N LYS A 106 -3.14 12.90 -7.22
CA LYS A 106 -3.58 13.98 -6.34
C LYS A 106 -2.41 14.41 -5.48
N GLY A 107 -1.92 15.63 -5.73
CA GLY A 107 -0.65 16.09 -5.16
C GLY A 107 0.50 15.18 -5.58
N ASP A 108 1.30 14.76 -4.61
CA ASP A 108 2.46 13.88 -4.73
C ASP A 108 2.12 12.38 -4.53
N VAL A 109 0.88 11.99 -4.86
CA VAL A 109 0.44 10.60 -4.83
C VAL A 109 -0.14 10.20 -6.19
N LEU A 110 0.41 9.13 -6.75
CA LEU A 110 -0.16 8.43 -7.89
C LEU A 110 -1.04 7.30 -7.36
N TYR A 111 -2.23 7.16 -7.92
CA TYR A 111 -3.16 6.11 -7.57
C TYR A 111 -3.53 5.27 -8.78
N LEU A 112 -3.60 3.97 -8.53
CA LEU A 112 -3.81 2.93 -9.52
C LEU A 112 -5.00 2.09 -9.07
N HIS A 113 -6.04 2.01 -9.89
CA HIS A 113 -7.12 1.05 -9.72
C HIS A 113 -6.77 -0.18 -10.55
N LEU A 114 -6.70 -1.33 -9.89
CA LEU A 114 -6.15 -2.56 -10.45
C LEU A 114 -7.17 -3.68 -10.28
N LYS A 115 -7.20 -4.60 -11.25
CA LYS A 115 -7.78 -5.93 -11.07
C LYS A 115 -6.67 -6.96 -11.26
N ASP A 116 -6.36 -7.74 -10.23
CA ASP A 116 -5.35 -8.79 -10.28
C ASP A 116 -5.97 -10.14 -9.89
N GLY A 117 -6.15 -11.01 -10.87
CA GLY A 117 -6.73 -12.34 -10.69
C GLY A 117 -5.76 -13.38 -10.13
N SER A 118 -4.49 -13.03 -9.93
CA SER A 118 -3.51 -13.97 -9.39
C SER A 118 -3.82 -14.38 -7.94
N ALA A 119 -3.45 -15.61 -7.59
CA ALA A 119 -3.38 -16.00 -6.19
C ALA A 119 -2.18 -15.29 -5.53
N GLY A 120 -2.38 -14.76 -4.32
CA GLY A 120 -1.31 -14.21 -3.51
C GLY A 120 -1.15 -15.01 -2.20
N PRO A 121 0.02 -14.94 -1.56
CA PRO A 121 0.17 -15.43 -0.20
C PRO A 121 -0.73 -14.62 0.76
N GLY A 122 -1.36 -15.29 1.72
CA GLY A 122 -2.20 -14.66 2.76
C GLY A 122 -3.71 -14.83 2.55
N PRO A 123 -4.53 -14.00 3.22
CA PRO A 123 -5.99 -14.09 3.17
C PRO A 123 -6.55 -13.92 1.76
N ALA A 124 -7.69 -14.57 1.49
CA ALA A 124 -8.38 -14.42 0.23
C ALA A 124 -8.95 -12.99 0.09
N VAL A 125 -8.39 -12.21 -0.84
CA VAL A 125 -8.78 -10.83 -1.15
C VAL A 125 -9.48 -10.72 -2.49
N GLU A 126 -10.26 -9.65 -2.67
CA GLU A 126 -10.81 -9.28 -3.97
C GLU A 126 -9.70 -9.08 -5.02
N ALA A 127 -10.01 -9.43 -6.27
CA ALA A 127 -9.12 -9.12 -7.39
C ALA A 127 -9.06 -7.61 -7.64
N ASP A 128 -10.15 -6.89 -7.40
CA ASP A 128 -10.27 -5.43 -7.55
C ASP A 128 -9.72 -4.71 -6.32
N TYR A 129 -8.74 -3.84 -6.50
CA TYR A 129 -8.12 -3.08 -5.40
C TYR A 129 -7.51 -1.75 -5.86
N TRP A 130 -7.17 -0.91 -4.89
CA TRP A 130 -6.44 0.32 -5.14
C TRP A 130 -5.02 0.24 -4.60
N ARG A 131 -4.09 0.82 -5.34
CA ARG A 131 -2.70 1.06 -4.94
C ARG A 131 -2.36 2.54 -5.05
N ALA A 132 -1.60 3.05 -4.10
CA ALA A 132 -0.99 4.36 -4.12
C ALA A 132 0.53 4.21 -4.22
N VAL A 133 1.17 5.16 -4.90
CA VAL A 133 2.63 5.32 -4.97
C VAL A 133 2.94 6.76 -4.61
N THR A 134 3.82 6.95 -3.63
CA THR A 134 4.23 8.26 -3.14
C THR A 134 5.67 8.17 -2.61
N THR A 135 6.21 9.29 -2.15
CA THR A 135 7.50 9.33 -1.46
C THR A 135 7.33 9.77 -0.02
N LEU A 136 7.94 9.07 0.92
CA LEU A 136 8.04 9.49 2.32
C LEU A 136 9.50 9.51 2.72
N ARG A 137 9.98 10.68 3.17
CA ARG A 137 11.38 10.88 3.60
C ARG A 137 12.40 10.35 2.58
N GLY A 138 12.19 10.73 1.32
CA GLY A 138 13.07 10.35 0.22
C GLY A 138 12.94 8.90 -0.24
N ARG A 139 12.06 8.07 0.34
CA ARG A 139 11.85 6.67 -0.11
C ARG A 139 10.55 6.51 -0.87
N VAL A 140 10.57 5.72 -1.94
CA VAL A 140 9.34 5.34 -2.64
C VAL A 140 8.55 4.37 -1.76
N VAL A 141 7.29 4.72 -1.51
CA VAL A 141 6.36 3.94 -0.72
C VAL A 141 5.16 3.58 -1.58
N THR A 142 4.84 2.29 -1.62
CA THR A 142 3.59 1.79 -2.20
C THR A 142 2.64 1.37 -1.09
N LEU A 143 1.37 1.73 -1.23
CA LEU A 143 0.32 1.41 -0.26
C LEU A 143 -0.84 0.79 -1.00
N SER A 144 -1.47 -0.25 -0.47
CA SER A 144 -2.64 -0.87 -1.11
C SER A 144 -3.79 -1.08 -0.13
N ALA A 145 -5.01 -1.00 -0.65
CA ALA A 145 -6.23 -1.33 0.09
C ALA A 145 -7.05 -2.35 -0.72
N LEU A 146 -7.22 -3.54 -0.16
CA LEU A 146 -7.89 -4.67 -0.78
C LEU A 146 -9.11 -5.06 0.07
N GLY A 147 -10.27 -5.28 -0.56
CA GLY A 147 -11.40 -5.89 0.12
C GLY A 147 -11.16 -7.38 0.35
N LEU A 148 -11.87 -7.96 1.31
CA LEU A 148 -11.84 -9.40 1.57
C LEU A 148 -12.85 -10.10 0.66
N ARG A 149 -12.59 -11.35 0.24
CA ARG A 149 -13.53 -12.06 -0.67
C ARG A 149 -14.88 -12.35 -0.04
N ASP A 150 -14.92 -12.60 1.26
CA ASP A 150 -16.14 -12.86 2.03
C ASP A 150 -16.90 -11.56 2.36
N ARG A 151 -16.22 -10.41 2.30
CA ARG A 151 -16.76 -9.08 2.61
C ARG A 151 -16.19 -8.06 1.60
N PRO A 152 -16.68 -8.10 0.35
CA PRO A 152 -16.18 -7.22 -0.70
C PRO A 152 -16.49 -5.76 -0.39
N LEU A 153 -15.64 -4.85 -0.88
CA LEU A 153 -15.83 -3.42 -0.74
C LEU A 153 -15.97 -2.76 -2.13
N PRO A 154 -16.89 -1.79 -2.29
CA PRO A 154 -16.93 -0.98 -3.50
C PRO A 154 -15.59 -0.28 -3.75
N ALA A 155 -15.21 -0.13 -5.03
CA ALA A 155 -13.95 0.51 -5.41
C ALA A 155 -13.77 1.91 -4.78
N ALA A 156 -14.85 2.69 -4.69
CA ALA A 156 -14.82 4.01 -4.04
C ALA A 156 -14.53 3.93 -2.53
N GLU A 157 -15.02 2.90 -1.83
CA GLU A 157 -14.74 2.70 -0.40
C GLU A 157 -13.30 2.24 -0.19
N LYS A 158 -12.80 1.32 -1.03
CA LYS A 158 -11.37 0.93 -1.03
C LYS A 158 -10.46 2.14 -1.26
N ARG A 159 -10.86 3.03 -2.17
CA ARG A 159 -10.16 4.30 -2.42
C ARG A 159 -10.13 5.20 -1.18
N ARG A 160 -11.26 5.38 -0.48
CA ARG A 160 -11.33 6.17 0.76
C ARG A 160 -10.44 5.61 1.87
N VAL A 161 -10.41 4.28 2.01
CA VAL A 161 -9.53 3.60 2.98
C VAL A 161 -8.07 3.84 2.63
N LEU A 162 -7.69 3.72 1.35
CA LEU A 162 -6.33 3.98 0.90
C LEU A 162 -5.91 5.43 1.14
N GLU A 163 -6.79 6.40 0.89
CA GLU A 163 -6.51 7.82 1.17
C GLU A 163 -6.31 8.08 2.66
N ALA A 164 -7.08 7.43 3.54
CA ALA A 164 -6.88 7.50 4.98
C ALA A 164 -5.53 6.91 5.42
N LEU A 165 -5.12 5.79 4.82
CA LEU A 165 -3.80 5.20 5.07
C LEU A 165 -2.67 6.13 4.60
N VAL A 166 -2.79 6.72 3.41
CA VAL A 166 -1.82 7.70 2.89
C VAL A 166 -1.71 8.90 3.84
N ALA A 167 -2.83 9.44 4.31
CA ALA A 167 -2.85 10.56 5.25
C ALA A 167 -2.17 10.20 6.58
N GLN A 168 -2.46 9.03 7.13
CA GLN A 168 -1.85 8.56 8.38
C GLN A 168 -0.34 8.36 8.23
N MET A 169 0.10 7.76 7.12
CA MET A 169 1.52 7.57 6.83
C MET A 169 2.25 8.91 6.67
N ARG A 170 1.64 9.91 6.03
CA ARG A 170 2.20 11.26 5.97
C ARG A 170 2.33 11.89 7.34
N ALA A 171 1.26 11.85 8.13
CA ALA A 171 1.25 12.42 9.48
C ALA A 171 2.33 11.79 10.37
N ALA A 172 2.49 10.47 10.31
CA ALA A 172 3.51 9.74 11.06
C ALA A 172 4.96 10.06 10.63
N ASN A 173 5.14 10.62 9.44
CA ASN A 173 6.46 10.99 8.89
C ASN A 173 6.59 12.51 8.67
N ALA A 174 5.67 13.31 9.20
CA ALA A 174 5.71 14.76 9.15
C ALA A 174 6.68 15.26 10.24
N GLY A 175 7.88 15.64 9.83
CA GLY A 175 8.95 16.09 10.72
C GLY A 175 10.27 15.37 10.45
N GLU A 176 11.33 15.87 11.08
CA GLU A 176 12.68 15.33 10.95
C GLU A 176 12.74 13.87 11.42
N PRO A 177 13.56 13.00 10.81
CA PRO A 177 13.78 11.65 11.32
C PRO A 177 14.19 11.73 12.80
N PRO A 178 13.72 10.80 13.67
CA PRO A 178 14.22 10.76 15.03
C PRO A 178 15.75 10.66 14.98
N ALA A 179 16.44 11.51 15.74
CA ALA A 179 17.88 11.40 15.93
C ALA A 179 18.18 9.99 16.43
N GLY A 180 19.06 9.29 15.70
CA GLY A 180 19.47 7.92 16.01
C GLY A 180 20.16 7.81 17.36
#